data_AF-A0A5B1R3Q8-F1
#
_entry.id   AF-A0A5B1R3Q8-F1
#
_cell.length_a   1.000
_cell.length_b   1.000
_cell.length_c   1.000
_cell.angle_alpha   90.00
_cell.angle_beta   90.00
_cell.angle_gamma   90.00
#
_symmetry.space_group_name_H-M   'P 1'
#
loop_
_entity.id
_entity.type
_entity.pdbx_description
1 polymer ?
#
loop_
_entity_poly.entity_id
_entity_poly.type
_entity_poly.pdbx_seq_one_letter_code
_entity_poly.pdbx_strand_id
1 'polypeptide(L)'
;MHLLHILCTAVSVKLMLFWWMRKSRERCADTMCDDNSYSYVGHDHPLRWSVPNYRPVRMTVEETVYFQMRDTTGSADAEWASLYPGGGVVYLGDHYQPYTVSMLHQLRCLDIVRKGIVERINDKQTTLVPPTGLQRHCINYLRQMVLCRADTHLEDIVGKPETIILSHHRCMDWESIYLAAQENREARDRNQGAGRG
;
A
#
# COMPACT_ATOMS: atom_id res chain seq x y z
N MET A 1 47.18 35.99 12.51
CA MET A 1 47.05 35.32 11.19
C MET A 1 46.69 33.84 11.31
N HIS A 2 47.30 33.05 12.22
CA HIS A 2 47.00 31.61 12.37
C HIS A 2 45.53 31.26 12.70
N LEU A 3 44.86 32.02 13.57
CA LEU A 3 43.44 31.80 13.90
C LEU A 3 42.50 31.98 12.69
N LEU A 4 42.78 32.95 11.82
CA LEU A 4 41.98 33.20 10.63
C LEU A 4 42.13 32.07 9.60
N HIS A 5 43.34 31.52 9.46
CA HIS A 5 43.57 30.36 8.61
C HIS A 5 42.85 29.10 9.13
N ILE A 6 42.89 28.85 10.45
CA ILE A 6 42.19 27.70 11.07
C ILE A 6 40.67 27.81 10.90
N LEU A 7 40.10 29.00 11.08
CA LEU A 7 38.67 29.24 10.86
C LEU A 7 38.28 29.03 9.39
N CYS A 8 39.08 29.54 8.46
CA CYS A 8 38.80 29.44 7.03
C CYS A 8 38.85 27.97 6.55
N THR A 9 39.84 27.19 6.99
CA THR A 9 39.94 25.77 6.66
C THR A 9 38.80 24.95 7.28
N ALA A 10 38.41 25.25 8.52
CA ALA A 10 37.28 24.57 9.17
C ALA A 10 35.94 24.84 8.45
N VAL A 11 35.72 26.07 8.00
CA VAL A 11 34.51 26.42 7.24
C VAL A 11 34.50 25.76 5.86
N SER A 12 35.63 25.78 5.13
CA SER A 12 35.71 25.14 3.81
C SER A 12 35.47 23.63 3.88
N VAL A 13 36.03 22.94 4.90
CA VAL A 13 35.79 21.50 5.10
C VAL A 13 34.33 21.22 5.42
N LYS A 14 33.70 22.02 6.29
CA LYS A 14 32.26 21.87 6.61
C LYS A 14 31.38 22.08 5.39
N LEU A 15 31.67 23.08 4.56
CA LEU A 15 30.91 23.35 3.34
C LEU A 15 31.09 22.22 2.31
N MET A 16 32.32 21.71 2.14
CA MET A 16 32.58 20.56 1.27
C MET A 16 31.86 19.30 1.76
N LEU A 17 31.91 19.00 3.06
CA LEU A 17 31.19 17.86 3.64
C LEU A 17 29.68 18.02 3.52
N PHE A 18 29.14 19.20 3.78
CA PHE A 18 27.71 19.49 3.61
C PHE A 18 27.27 19.33 2.15
N TRP A 19 28.05 19.88 1.21
CA TRP A 19 27.80 19.74 -0.21
C TRP A 19 27.92 18.27 -0.69
N TRP A 20 28.92 17.54 -0.21
CA TRP A 20 29.11 16.12 -0.51
C TRP A 20 27.96 15.28 0.06
N MET A 21 27.53 15.52 1.29
CA MET A 21 26.36 14.85 1.89
C MET A 21 25.07 15.18 1.14
N ARG A 22 24.88 16.44 0.70
CA ARG A 22 23.71 16.84 -0.08
C ARG A 22 23.68 16.15 -1.44
N LYS A 23 24.80 16.15 -2.16
CA LYS A 23 24.95 15.48 -3.46
C LYS A 23 24.84 13.96 -3.35
N SER A 24 25.38 13.37 -2.28
CA SER A 24 25.26 11.92 -2.03
C SER A 24 23.83 11.51 -1.71
N ARG A 25 23.08 12.36 -0.99
CA ARG A 25 21.66 12.16 -0.73
C ARG A 25 20.80 12.31 -1.99
N GLU A 26 21.13 13.24 -2.88
CA GLU A 26 20.50 13.35 -4.21
C GLU A 26 20.77 12.08 -5.05
N ARG A 27 21.98 11.52 -5.00
CA ARG A 27 22.36 10.31 -5.76
C ARG A 27 21.69 9.03 -5.26
N CYS A 28 21.47 8.87 -3.95
CA CYS A 28 20.70 7.74 -3.42
C CYS A 28 19.20 7.81 -3.75
N ALA A 29 18.66 9.01 -3.99
CA ALA A 29 17.29 9.17 -4.46
C ALA A 29 17.13 8.72 -5.92
N ASP A 30 18.15 8.98 -6.76
CA ASP A 30 18.16 8.58 -8.18
C ASP A 30 18.49 7.09 -8.38
N THR A 31 19.48 6.55 -7.65
CA THR A 31 20.00 5.19 -7.92
C THR A 31 19.09 4.07 -7.39
N MET A 32 18.09 4.35 -6.55
CA MET A 32 17.27 3.31 -5.92
C MET A 32 15.90 3.07 -6.57
N CYS A 33 15.61 3.70 -7.72
CA CYS A 33 14.31 3.61 -8.39
C CYS A 33 14.37 3.67 -9.93
N ASP A 34 15.40 3.12 -10.58
CA ASP A 34 15.34 2.97 -12.04
C ASP A 34 14.66 1.64 -12.39
N ASP A 35 13.35 1.74 -12.69
CA ASP A 35 12.49 0.59 -13.02
C ASP A 35 13.00 -0.16 -14.26
N ASN A 36 13.78 0.51 -15.11
CA ASN A 36 14.39 -0.04 -16.33
C ASN A 36 15.60 -0.97 -16.06
N SER A 37 16.04 -1.13 -14.81
CA SER A 37 17.15 -2.03 -14.46
C SER A 37 16.74 -3.49 -14.24
N TYR A 38 15.44 -3.79 -14.19
CA TYR A 38 14.90 -5.12 -13.91
C TYR A 38 14.25 -5.73 -15.14
N SER A 39 14.52 -7.00 -15.42
CA SER A 39 13.85 -7.74 -16.51
C SER A 39 12.42 -8.16 -16.17
N TYR A 40 12.06 -8.14 -14.89
CA TYR A 40 10.78 -8.66 -14.37
C TYR A 40 10.57 -10.15 -14.64
N VAL A 41 11.63 -10.92 -14.93
CA VAL A 41 11.56 -12.37 -15.16
C VAL A 41 12.00 -13.12 -13.91
N GLY A 42 11.15 -14.05 -13.44
CA GLY A 42 11.44 -14.86 -12.26
C GLY A 42 11.63 -14.01 -11.01
N HIS A 43 12.84 -14.00 -10.46
CA HIS A 43 13.19 -13.24 -9.25
C HIS A 43 13.83 -11.86 -9.54
N ASP A 44 13.99 -11.49 -10.81
CA ASP A 44 14.61 -10.22 -11.20
C ASP A 44 13.59 -9.08 -11.24
N HIS A 45 13.16 -8.65 -10.05
CA HIS A 45 12.22 -7.56 -9.86
C HIS A 45 12.47 -6.86 -8.52
N PRO A 46 12.12 -5.57 -8.37
CA PRO A 46 12.30 -4.88 -7.12
C PRO A 46 11.31 -5.37 -6.06
N LEU A 47 11.72 -5.34 -4.79
CA LEU A 47 10.83 -5.67 -3.66
C LEU A 47 9.72 -4.63 -3.42
N ARG A 48 9.89 -3.42 -3.97
CA ARG A 48 8.94 -2.32 -3.85
C ARG A 48 8.64 -1.78 -5.22
N TRP A 49 7.37 -1.56 -5.47
CA TRP A 49 6.94 -0.87 -6.67
C TRP A 49 7.16 0.63 -6.52
N SER A 50 7.79 1.25 -7.52
CA SER A 50 8.05 2.68 -7.56
C SER A 50 6.80 3.43 -8.00
N VAL A 51 6.07 4.01 -7.04
CA VAL A 51 4.84 4.77 -7.28
C VAL A 51 5.13 6.27 -7.11
N PRO A 52 4.85 7.12 -8.12
CA PRO A 52 4.99 8.56 -7.99
C PRO A 52 4.14 9.12 -6.84
N ASN A 53 4.64 10.15 -6.15
CA ASN A 53 3.93 10.84 -5.07
C ASN A 53 3.53 9.96 -3.87
N TYR A 54 4.14 8.78 -3.71
CA TYR A 54 3.92 7.94 -2.54
C TYR A 54 4.53 8.55 -1.27
N ARG A 55 3.71 9.25 -0.48
CA ARG A 55 4.14 10.03 0.69
C ARG A 55 3.24 9.79 1.91
N PRO A 56 3.72 10.07 3.13
CA PRO A 56 2.86 10.06 4.30
C PRO A 56 1.85 11.21 4.26
N VAL A 57 0.61 10.93 4.65
CA VAL A 57 -0.49 11.88 4.80
C VAL A 57 -1.12 11.73 6.19
N ARG A 58 -1.83 12.76 6.65
CA ARG A 58 -2.68 12.68 7.85
C ARG A 58 -4.07 12.27 7.42
N MET A 59 -4.58 11.19 7.98
CA MET A 59 -5.94 10.69 7.73
C MET A 59 -6.72 10.71 9.03
N THR A 60 -7.96 11.17 8.95
CA THR A 60 -8.93 11.04 10.04
C THR A 60 -9.70 9.75 9.85
N VAL A 61 -9.87 8.97 10.91
CA VAL A 61 -10.73 7.79 10.90
C VAL A 61 -12.13 8.19 11.34
N GLU A 62 -13.11 7.84 10.51
CA GLU A 62 -14.54 8.12 10.74
C GLU A 62 -15.36 6.84 10.53
N GLU A 63 -16.51 6.78 11.19
CA GLU A 63 -17.47 5.68 10.99
C GLU A 63 -18.03 5.73 9.57
N THR A 64 -18.04 4.59 8.89
CA THR A 64 -18.50 4.49 7.51
C THR A 64 -19.90 3.91 7.42
N VAL A 65 -20.76 4.53 6.60
CA VAL A 65 -22.04 3.94 6.18
C VAL A 65 -21.86 2.96 5.01
N TYR A 66 -20.71 2.98 4.34
CA TYR A 66 -20.29 2.05 3.29
C TYR A 66 -19.52 0.86 3.88
N PHE A 67 -19.28 -0.17 3.06
CA PHE A 67 -18.54 -1.39 3.38
C PHE A 67 -19.20 -2.21 4.49
N GLN A 68 -20.54 -2.28 4.47
CA GLN A 68 -21.30 -3.08 5.42
C GLN A 68 -20.87 -4.55 5.41
N MET A 69 -20.97 -5.22 6.56
CA MET A 69 -20.53 -6.61 6.70
C MET A 69 -21.38 -7.54 5.83
N ARG A 70 -22.71 -7.39 5.87
CA ARG A 70 -23.65 -8.16 5.06
C ARG A 70 -24.19 -7.30 3.93
N ASP A 71 -24.45 -7.92 2.79
CA ASP A 71 -25.11 -7.26 1.68
C ASP A 71 -26.63 -7.28 1.83
N THR A 72 -27.16 -6.51 2.78
CA THR A 72 -28.62 -6.42 3.00
C THR A 72 -29.31 -5.49 2.00
N THR A 73 -28.56 -4.58 1.38
CA THR A 73 -29.06 -3.54 0.46
C THR A 73 -28.74 -3.84 -1.02
N GLY A 74 -27.91 -4.84 -1.31
CA GLY A 74 -27.42 -5.17 -2.66
C GLY A 74 -26.22 -4.34 -3.11
N SER A 75 -25.63 -3.51 -2.23
CA SER A 75 -24.50 -2.63 -2.55
C SER A 75 -23.19 -3.05 -1.89
N ALA A 76 -23.22 -3.81 -0.80
CA ALA A 76 -22.02 -4.04 0.02
C ALA A 76 -20.95 -4.83 -0.75
N ASP A 77 -21.35 -5.86 -1.50
CA ASP A 77 -20.40 -6.66 -2.27
C ASP A 77 -19.71 -5.85 -3.38
N ALA A 78 -20.42 -4.89 -3.98
CA ALA A 78 -19.86 -3.98 -4.98
C ALA A 78 -18.91 -2.95 -4.34
N GLU A 79 -19.28 -2.40 -3.18
CA GLU A 79 -18.43 -1.51 -2.38
C GLU A 79 -17.13 -2.21 -2.00
N TRP A 80 -17.20 -3.41 -1.41
CA TRP A 80 -15.99 -4.18 -1.07
C TRP A 80 -15.13 -4.50 -2.29
N ALA A 81 -15.75 -4.85 -3.42
CA ALA A 81 -15.02 -5.11 -4.66
C ALA A 81 -14.32 -3.85 -5.23
N SER A 82 -14.84 -2.65 -4.95
CA SER A 82 -14.24 -1.40 -5.43
C SER A 82 -12.91 -1.07 -4.73
N LEU A 83 -12.60 -1.70 -3.59
CA LEU A 83 -11.32 -1.54 -2.89
C LEU A 83 -10.12 -2.17 -3.61
N TYR A 84 -10.35 -3.06 -4.58
CA TYR A 84 -9.27 -3.68 -5.35
C TYR A 84 -9.62 -3.78 -6.84
N PRO A 85 -9.73 -2.63 -7.55
CA PRO A 85 -10.05 -2.61 -8.98
C PRO A 85 -9.11 -3.51 -9.79
N GLY A 86 -9.65 -4.22 -10.78
CA GLY A 86 -8.88 -5.20 -11.56
C GLY A 86 -8.31 -6.36 -10.73
N GLY A 87 -8.92 -6.67 -9.59
CA GLY A 87 -8.45 -7.74 -8.69
C GLY A 87 -7.22 -7.36 -7.86
N GLY A 88 -6.80 -6.09 -7.89
CA GLY A 88 -5.57 -5.60 -7.27
C GLY A 88 -4.30 -5.88 -8.07
N VAL A 89 -4.45 -6.30 -9.34
CA VAL A 89 -3.34 -6.73 -10.20
C VAL A 89 -2.80 -5.55 -11.00
N VAL A 90 -1.47 -5.53 -11.13
CA VAL A 90 -0.68 -4.66 -12.01
C VAL A 90 0.23 -5.53 -12.88
N TYR A 91 0.67 -4.99 -14.01
CA TYR A 91 1.47 -5.69 -15.01
C TYR A 91 2.77 -4.93 -15.25
N LEU A 92 3.90 -5.52 -14.86
CA LEU A 92 5.21 -4.85 -14.87
C LEU A 92 6.19 -5.51 -15.85
N GLY A 93 7.18 -4.72 -16.29
CA GLY A 93 8.18 -5.10 -17.28
C GLY A 93 7.64 -5.27 -18.71
N ASP A 94 8.56 -5.51 -19.64
CA ASP A 94 8.26 -5.60 -21.08
C ASP A 94 7.32 -6.74 -21.44
N HIS A 95 7.25 -7.78 -20.59
CA HIS A 95 6.39 -8.94 -20.78
C HIS A 95 5.05 -8.84 -20.03
N TYR A 96 4.73 -7.69 -19.43
CA TYR A 96 3.48 -7.49 -18.66
C TYR A 96 3.27 -8.59 -17.60
N GLN A 97 4.29 -8.86 -16.78
CA GLN A 97 4.21 -9.88 -15.76
C GLN A 97 3.22 -9.46 -14.66
N PRO A 98 2.27 -10.32 -14.25
CA PRO A 98 1.24 -9.95 -13.30
C PRO A 98 1.79 -9.96 -11.86
N TYR A 99 1.58 -8.87 -11.15
CA TYR A 99 1.87 -8.71 -9.73
C TYR A 99 0.63 -8.22 -8.98
N THR A 100 0.57 -8.47 -7.68
CA THR A 100 -0.45 -7.85 -6.81
C THR A 100 0.23 -6.91 -5.83
N VAL A 101 -0.21 -5.65 -5.82
CA VAL A 101 0.31 -4.66 -4.87
C VAL A 101 -0.09 -5.06 -3.46
N SER A 102 0.85 -5.06 -2.51
CA SER A 102 0.58 -5.57 -1.15
C SER A 102 -0.62 -4.90 -0.47
N MET A 103 -0.84 -3.60 -0.70
CA MET A 103 -2.00 -2.87 -0.17
C MET A 103 -3.33 -3.43 -0.73
N LEU A 104 -3.43 -3.59 -2.05
CA LEU A 104 -4.63 -4.12 -2.72
C LEU A 104 -4.85 -5.60 -2.38
N HIS A 105 -3.78 -6.38 -2.21
CA HIS A 105 -3.85 -7.77 -1.76
C HIS A 105 -4.50 -7.86 -0.36
N GLN A 106 -4.08 -7.02 0.58
CA GLN A 106 -4.64 -6.97 1.93
C GLN A 106 -6.16 -6.69 1.89
N LEU A 107 -6.60 -5.71 1.11
CA LEU A 107 -8.01 -5.36 0.97
C LEU A 107 -8.83 -6.51 0.36
N ARG A 108 -8.32 -7.16 -0.68
CA ARG A 108 -8.96 -8.34 -1.27
C ARG A 108 -9.03 -9.51 -0.29
N CYS A 109 -7.97 -9.77 0.46
CA CYS A 109 -7.95 -10.79 1.51
C CYS A 109 -8.96 -10.49 2.62
N LEU A 110 -9.14 -9.22 2.97
CA LEU A 110 -10.13 -8.80 3.95
C LEU A 110 -11.56 -9.09 3.46
N ASP A 111 -11.87 -8.81 2.19
CA ASP A 111 -13.18 -9.16 1.61
C ASP A 111 -13.42 -10.67 1.57
N ILE A 112 -12.41 -11.48 1.24
CA ILE A 112 -12.51 -12.95 1.26
C ILE A 112 -12.83 -13.46 2.69
N VAL A 113 -12.18 -12.90 3.71
CA VAL A 113 -12.45 -13.25 5.11
C VAL A 113 -13.85 -12.80 5.51
N ARG A 114 -14.26 -11.58 5.14
CA ARG A 114 -15.62 -11.07 5.39
C ARG A 114 -16.68 -12.00 4.79
N LYS A 115 -16.56 -12.36 3.52
CA LYS A 115 -17.49 -13.29 2.85
C LYS A 115 -17.58 -14.62 3.57
N GLY A 116 -16.43 -15.17 3.98
CA GLY A 116 -16.39 -16.38 4.81
C GLY A 116 -17.14 -16.23 6.15
N ILE A 117 -17.06 -15.06 6.80
CA ILE A 117 -17.83 -14.79 8.03
C ILE A 117 -19.33 -14.70 7.73
N VAL A 118 -19.72 -13.97 6.68
CA VAL A 118 -21.12 -13.78 6.28
C VAL A 118 -21.78 -15.11 5.91
N GLU A 119 -21.10 -15.94 5.11
CA GLU A 119 -21.54 -17.28 4.75
C GLU A 119 -21.86 -18.11 6.00
N ARG A 120 -21.00 -18.04 7.03
CA ARG A 120 -21.19 -18.76 8.29
C ARG A 120 -22.26 -18.19 9.20
N ILE A 121 -22.49 -16.89 9.16
CA ILE A 121 -23.62 -16.27 9.86
C ILE A 121 -24.96 -16.67 9.22
N ASN A 122 -24.99 -16.79 7.90
CA ASN A 122 -26.20 -17.15 7.15
C ASN A 122 -26.47 -18.66 7.17
N ASP A 123 -25.44 -19.48 7.34
CA ASP A 123 -25.58 -20.92 7.53
C ASP A 123 -26.24 -21.22 8.88
N LYS A 124 -27.46 -21.74 8.83
CA LYS A 124 -28.23 -22.16 10.02
C LYS A 124 -27.77 -23.53 10.55
N GLN A 125 -26.82 -24.19 9.88
CA GLN A 125 -26.28 -25.45 10.32
C GLN A 125 -25.31 -25.24 11.49
N THR A 126 -25.50 -26.03 12.54
CA THR A 126 -24.62 -26.03 13.72
C THR A 126 -23.30 -26.78 13.49
N THR A 127 -23.12 -27.36 12.30
CA THR A 127 -21.94 -28.14 11.95
C THR A 127 -20.75 -27.23 11.67
N LEU A 128 -19.63 -27.49 12.33
CA LEU A 128 -18.39 -26.77 12.11
C LEU A 128 -17.80 -27.13 10.75
N VAL A 129 -18.06 -26.30 9.73
CA VAL A 129 -17.37 -26.39 8.44
C VAL A 129 -15.96 -25.81 8.60
N PRO A 130 -14.90 -26.49 8.17
CA PRO A 130 -13.55 -25.93 8.19
C PRO A 130 -13.41 -24.77 7.18
N PRO A 131 -12.58 -23.75 7.45
CA PRO A 131 -12.32 -22.70 6.49
C PRO A 131 -11.66 -23.26 5.23
N THR A 132 -11.94 -22.64 4.08
CA THR A 132 -11.32 -23.01 2.81
C THR A 132 -9.81 -22.74 2.83
N GLY A 133 -9.06 -23.41 1.94
CA GLY A 133 -7.62 -23.17 1.80
C GLY A 133 -7.29 -21.70 1.52
N LEU A 134 -8.15 -21.02 0.73
CA LEU A 134 -8.02 -19.60 0.43
C LEU A 134 -8.29 -18.73 1.67
N GLN A 135 -9.36 -18.98 2.42
CA GLN A 135 -9.63 -18.26 3.67
C GLN A 135 -8.46 -18.38 4.66
N ARG A 136 -7.89 -19.59 4.80
CA ARG A 136 -6.72 -19.84 5.64
C ARG A 136 -5.46 -19.09 5.16
N HIS A 137 -5.25 -19.02 3.84
CA HIS A 137 -4.18 -18.22 3.26
C HIS A 137 -4.37 -16.73 3.58
N CYS A 138 -5.56 -16.18 3.33
CA CYS A 138 -5.87 -14.77 3.54
C CYS A 138 -5.72 -14.35 5.00
N ILE A 139 -6.25 -15.14 5.95
CA ILE A 139 -6.12 -14.80 7.37
C ILE A 139 -4.66 -14.87 7.85
N ASN A 140 -3.87 -15.82 7.35
CA ASN A 140 -2.45 -15.89 7.68
C ASN A 140 -1.66 -14.72 7.07
N TYR A 141 -1.98 -14.31 5.85
CA TYR A 141 -1.40 -13.13 5.22
C TYR A 141 -1.71 -11.85 6.02
N LEU A 142 -2.99 -11.61 6.36
CA LEU A 142 -3.40 -10.47 7.18
C LEU A 142 -2.72 -10.48 8.56
N ARG A 143 -2.63 -11.66 9.20
CA ARG A 143 -1.91 -11.81 10.47
C ARG A 143 -0.45 -11.38 10.36
N GLN A 144 0.26 -11.79 9.30
CA GLN A 144 1.64 -11.39 9.07
C GLN A 144 1.77 -9.88 8.84
N MET A 145 0.86 -9.29 8.05
CA MET A 145 0.87 -7.85 7.79
C MET A 145 0.64 -7.03 9.07
N VAL A 146 -0.32 -7.41 9.90
CA VAL A 146 -0.58 -6.77 11.19
C VAL A 146 0.63 -6.88 12.12
N LEU A 147 1.24 -8.06 12.24
CA LEU A 147 2.40 -8.26 13.12
C LEU A 147 3.63 -7.45 12.68
N CYS A 148 3.79 -7.18 11.37
CA CYS A 148 4.94 -6.45 10.86
C CYS A 148 4.74 -4.94 10.73
N ARG A 149 3.49 -4.47 10.57
CA ARG A 149 3.19 -3.09 10.17
C ARG A 149 1.95 -2.50 10.84
N ALA A 150 1.52 -3.03 11.98
CA ALA A 150 0.45 -2.42 12.76
C ALA A 150 0.82 -0.97 13.14
N ASP A 151 -0.18 -0.10 13.10
CA ASP A 151 -0.08 1.21 13.73
C ASP A 151 0.01 1.00 15.25
N THR A 152 1.03 1.59 15.88
CA THR A 152 1.23 1.52 17.33
C THR A 152 0.61 2.73 18.04
N HIS A 153 -0.23 3.51 17.35
CA HIS A 153 -1.03 4.56 17.96
C HIS A 153 -1.91 3.98 19.07
N LEU A 154 -1.96 4.67 20.22
CA LEU A 154 -2.81 4.28 21.34
C LEU A 154 -4.15 4.98 21.19
N GLU A 155 -5.23 4.20 21.15
CA GLU A 155 -6.58 4.74 21.20
C GLU A 155 -6.95 5.14 22.63
N ASP A 156 -7.60 6.29 22.79
CA ASP A 156 -8.08 6.74 24.10
C ASP A 156 -9.34 5.98 24.51
N ILE A 157 -9.29 5.30 25.65
CA ILE A 157 -10.35 4.43 26.16
C ILE A 157 -11.17 5.15 27.26
N VAL A 158 -10.73 6.33 27.74
CA VAL A 158 -11.31 6.98 28.92
C VAL A 158 -11.82 8.38 28.59
N GLY A 159 -13.14 8.54 28.61
CA GLY A 159 -13.79 9.85 28.62
C GLY A 159 -13.70 10.57 27.29
N LYS A 160 -14.54 10.17 26.32
CA LYS A 160 -14.94 11.11 25.26
C LYS A 160 -15.78 12.21 25.94
N PRO A 161 -15.30 13.46 26.13
CA PRO A 161 -16.25 14.57 26.20
C PRO A 161 -17.12 14.52 24.94
N GLU A 162 -18.35 15.04 24.96
CA GLU A 162 -19.28 15.08 23.82
C GLU A 162 -18.68 15.63 22.51
N THR A 163 -17.51 16.26 22.58
CA THR A 163 -16.67 16.61 21.45
C THR A 163 -15.90 15.39 20.93
N ILE A 164 -16.31 14.88 19.77
CA ILE A 164 -15.59 13.86 18.98
C ILE A 164 -14.14 14.31 18.79
N ILE A 165 -13.21 13.76 19.57
CA ILE A 165 -11.79 13.87 19.26
C ILE A 165 -11.57 12.92 18.08
N LEU A 166 -11.54 13.50 16.89
CA LEU A 166 -11.19 12.79 15.66
C LEU A 166 -9.73 12.32 15.77
N SER A 167 -9.52 11.00 15.82
CA SER A 167 -8.18 10.44 15.82
C SER A 167 -7.54 10.66 14.45
N HIS A 168 -6.34 11.23 14.45
CA HIS A 168 -5.57 11.48 13.24
C HIS A 168 -4.40 10.50 13.17
N HIS A 169 -4.41 9.66 12.14
CA HIS A 169 -3.36 8.69 11.88
C HIS A 169 -2.40 9.21 10.81
N ARG A 170 -1.15 8.76 10.87
CA ARG A 170 -0.15 9.00 9.83
C ARG A 170 -0.16 7.80 8.87
N CYS A 171 -0.88 7.95 7.77
CA CYS A 171 -1.04 6.89 6.76
C CYS A 171 -0.14 7.16 5.55
N MET A 172 -0.03 6.18 4.66
CA MET A 172 0.55 6.40 3.34
C MET A 172 -0.56 6.77 2.37
N ASP A 173 -0.27 7.69 1.44
CA ASP A 173 -1.23 8.14 0.43
C ASP A 173 -1.57 7.02 -0.56
N TRP A 174 -2.70 6.36 -0.35
CA TRP A 174 -3.16 5.27 -1.21
C TRP A 174 -3.79 5.76 -2.51
N GLU A 175 -4.16 7.04 -2.63
CA GLU A 175 -4.67 7.61 -3.89
C GLU A 175 -3.61 7.45 -4.99
N SER A 176 -2.35 7.75 -4.67
CA SER A 176 -1.23 7.53 -5.58
C SER A 176 -1.10 6.09 -6.09
N ILE A 177 -1.40 5.10 -5.24
CA ILE A 177 -1.33 3.68 -5.60
C ILE A 177 -2.50 3.31 -6.52
N TYR A 178 -3.72 3.79 -6.23
CA TYR A 178 -4.87 3.53 -7.08
C TYR A 178 -4.69 4.11 -8.48
N LEU A 179 -4.23 5.37 -8.57
CA LEU A 179 -3.95 6.04 -9.84
C LEU A 179 -2.88 5.28 -10.63
N ALA A 180 -1.74 4.98 -10.02
CA ALA A 180 -0.67 4.24 -10.70
C ALA A 180 -1.14 2.85 -11.16
N ALA A 181 -1.95 2.15 -10.36
CA ALA A 181 -2.45 0.82 -10.72
C ALA A 181 -3.46 0.88 -11.86
N GLN A 182 -4.29 1.93 -11.89
CA GLN A 182 -5.20 2.19 -13.00
C GLN A 182 -4.42 2.49 -14.29
N GLU A 183 -3.51 3.46 -14.26
CA GLU A 183 -2.68 3.84 -15.41
C GLU A 183 -1.91 2.65 -15.97
N ASN A 184 -1.35 1.81 -15.08
CA ASN A 184 -0.65 0.59 -15.45
C ASN A 184 -1.54 -0.40 -16.23
N ARG A 185 -2.77 -0.65 -15.74
CA ARG A 185 -3.72 -1.55 -16.43
C ARG A 185 -4.16 -0.98 -17.77
N GLU A 186 -4.47 0.31 -17.83
CA GLU A 186 -4.87 1.00 -19.07
C GLU A 186 -3.73 0.99 -20.11
N ALA A 187 -2.48 1.19 -19.69
CA ALA A 187 -1.32 1.08 -20.56
C ALA A 187 -1.17 -0.34 -21.12
N ARG A 188 -1.34 -1.37 -20.28
CA ARG A 188 -1.31 -2.77 -20.72
C ARG A 188 -2.41 -3.06 -21.75
N ASP A 189 -3.64 -2.63 -21.49
CA ASP A 189 -4.78 -2.89 -22.36
C ASP A 189 -4.61 -2.20 -23.73
N ARG A 190 -4.12 -0.96 -23.76
CA ARG A 190 -3.79 -0.24 -25.00
C ARG A 190 -2.73 -0.96 -25.83
N ASN A 191 -1.66 -1.42 -25.21
CA ASN A 191 -0.56 -2.09 -25.92
C ASN A 191 -0.95 -3.49 -26.42
N GLN A 192 -1.75 -4.24 -25.66
CA GLN A 192 -2.28 -5.53 -26.12
C GLN A 192 -3.32 -5.38 -27.24
N GLY A 193 -4.10 -4.28 -27.24
CA GLY A 193 -5.02 -3.94 -28.32
C GLY A 193 -4.31 -3.55 -29.62
N ALA A 194 -3.21 -2.80 -29.51
CA ALA A 194 -2.41 -2.37 -30.67
C ALA A 194 -1.69 -3.53 -31.39
N GLY A 195 -1.31 -4.60 -30.66
CA GLY A 195 -0.67 -5.79 -31.23
C GLY A 195 -1.61 -6.80 -31.89
N ARG A 196 -2.91 -6.52 -31.94
CA ARG A 196 -3.94 -7.37 -32.59
C ARG A 196 -4.48 -6.77 -33.90
N GLY A 197 -3.92 -5.64 -34.35
CA GLY A 197 -4.28 -4.96 -35.61
C GLY A 197 -3.39 -5.34 -36.78
#